data_AF-A0A2E0PJZ4-F1
#
_entry.id   AF-A0A2E0PJZ4-F1
#
_cell.length_a   1.000
_cell.length_b   1.000
_cell.length_c   1.000
_cell.angle_alpha   90.00
_cell.angle_beta   90.00
_cell.angle_gamma   90.00
#
_symmetry.space_group_name_H-M   'P 1'
#
loop_
_entity.id
_entity.type
_entity.pdbx_description
1 polymer ?
#
loop_
_entity_poly.entity_id
_entity_poly.type
_entity_poly.pdbx_seq_one_letter_code
_entity_poly.pdbx_strand_id
1 'polypeptide(L)'
;MKNNAFYILFLFTLFISGCSQKVSDYIEYSSTSSEAVKQMKAGLRYQDNLAQHLARDAFQKAVDLDPEFAMAYYSLAQMTGDAVKRYEIAEKGRNLSSNANEGEKALMAAMDKDSWWGGDGNIDWFEEVETFTKMFPKEYRYVNMLASMSNWNGDEKKAEAYYKQSLAIKDNPDALNSLGYIYSGQGKMEECKNTLERQIEIAPDLANPYDSMGDYYLEIKDNANAKKYFQKALAIDPQFISSKRKIWRIDEEEAGNDLSPTKWSTDSTAAVNAFNIGFWQFYNIHWNKAREQFEKAVAIDPEFAMPYLFLVFTPGDSLRSVEAKKIAEGLASNAGQYERDMIEYHLYRMDNPDADDLSSRIQTLKEKYPFKPFVMITEAGDLYSKKEYKKASAIYTTMWERFDFPASLNMLGYANMRLGDMNAAQQAFEQYIDNNRMHPNPYDSMGEYWENMKQYQTAYDYYMMAYEQDSTFSISKERAEALEDKLIRK
;
A
#
# COMPACT_ATOMS: atom_id res chain seq x y z
N MET A 1 -53.00 -36.51 5.36
CA MET A 1 -53.86 -36.02 4.25
C MET A 1 -52.92 -35.43 3.21
N LYS A 2 -52.49 -36.16 2.17
CA LYS A 2 -53.14 -36.25 0.83
C LYS A 2 -53.62 -34.86 0.37
N ASN A 3 -53.10 -34.23 -0.68
CA ASN A 3 -52.96 -34.77 -2.04
C ASN A 3 -51.85 -34.12 -2.87
N ASN A 4 -51.25 -34.99 -3.69
CA ASN A 4 -50.37 -34.69 -4.83
C ASN A 4 -51.15 -34.05 -5.99
N ALA A 5 -50.43 -33.30 -6.82
CA ALA A 5 -50.59 -33.37 -8.28
C ALA A 5 -49.21 -33.33 -8.95
N PHE A 6 -48.90 -34.43 -9.62
CA PHE A 6 -47.76 -34.66 -10.50
C PHE A 6 -47.80 -33.74 -11.73
N TYR A 7 -46.63 -33.28 -12.19
CA TYR A 7 -46.30 -33.28 -13.61
C TYR A 7 -44.90 -33.87 -13.81
N ILE A 8 -44.83 -34.80 -14.75
CA ILE A 8 -43.69 -35.63 -15.15
C ILE A 8 -42.89 -34.89 -16.23
N LEU A 9 -41.57 -34.80 -15.99
CA LEU A 9 -40.45 -34.91 -16.93
C LEU A 9 -40.44 -34.05 -18.21
N PHE A 10 -39.49 -33.11 -18.26
CA PHE A 10 -38.45 -33.15 -19.29
C PHE A 10 -37.09 -33.01 -18.60
N LEU A 11 -36.35 -34.12 -18.55
CA LEU A 11 -34.91 -34.13 -18.38
C LEU A 11 -34.30 -33.37 -19.57
N PHE A 12 -34.11 -32.07 -19.43
CA PHE A 12 -32.93 -31.43 -20.01
C PHE A 12 -31.94 -31.25 -18.88
N THR A 13 -31.02 -32.20 -18.80
CA THR A 13 -29.68 -31.96 -18.31
C THR A 13 -29.08 -30.81 -19.11
N LEU A 14 -29.39 -29.57 -18.74
CA LEU A 14 -28.50 -28.45 -19.04
C LEU A 14 -27.27 -28.71 -18.19
N PHE A 15 -26.22 -29.12 -18.88
CA PHE A 15 -24.89 -29.36 -18.33
C PHE A 15 -24.50 -28.23 -17.39
N ILE A 16 -24.62 -28.49 -16.08
CA ILE A 16 -23.79 -27.88 -15.06
C ILE A 16 -22.41 -28.52 -15.25
N SER A 17 -21.55 -27.82 -15.98
CA SER A 17 -20.09 -27.92 -15.94
C SER A 17 -19.54 -27.00 -17.03
N GLY A 18 -19.44 -25.71 -16.72
CA GLY A 18 -18.47 -24.85 -17.39
C GLY A 18 -17.07 -25.27 -16.94
N CYS A 19 -16.63 -26.49 -17.29
CA CYS A 19 -15.21 -26.76 -17.38
C CYS A 19 -14.68 -25.73 -18.37
N SER A 20 -13.92 -24.74 -17.92
CA SER A 20 -13.34 -23.71 -18.78
C SER A 20 -12.52 -24.41 -19.87
N GLN A 21 -13.12 -24.54 -21.06
CA GLN A 21 -12.47 -25.12 -22.20
C GLN A 21 -11.33 -24.19 -22.61
N LYS A 22 -10.17 -24.74 -22.96
CA LYS A 22 -9.04 -23.96 -23.50
C LYS A 22 -9.55 -22.99 -24.58
N VAL A 23 -9.28 -21.70 -24.39
CA VAL A 23 -9.68 -20.64 -25.34
C VAL A 23 -8.56 -20.42 -26.37
N SER A 24 -7.34 -20.13 -25.91
CA SER A 24 -6.13 -19.98 -26.74
C SER A 24 -4.91 -20.43 -25.94
N ASP A 25 -3.74 -20.54 -26.56
CA ASP A 25 -2.49 -20.80 -25.81
C ASP A 25 -2.08 -19.57 -24.96
N TYR A 26 -2.29 -18.36 -25.47
CA TYR A 26 -1.90 -17.09 -24.86
C TYR A 26 -3.07 -16.11 -24.83
N ILE A 27 -2.94 -15.00 -24.08
CA ILE A 27 -3.89 -13.89 -24.20
C ILE A 27 -3.70 -13.21 -25.56
N GLU A 28 -4.80 -13.11 -26.31
CA GLU A 28 -4.90 -12.29 -27.51
C GLU A 28 -5.57 -10.95 -27.13
N TYR A 29 -5.16 -9.86 -27.78
CA TYR A 29 -5.71 -8.53 -27.52
C TYR A 29 -6.62 -8.10 -28.67
N SER A 30 -7.78 -7.51 -28.34
CA SER A 30 -8.79 -7.09 -29.33
C SER A 30 -8.37 -5.90 -30.20
N SER A 31 -7.43 -5.08 -29.72
CA SER A 31 -6.97 -3.91 -30.45
C SER A 31 -6.37 -4.27 -31.81
N THR A 32 -6.82 -3.58 -32.85
CA THR A 32 -6.25 -3.68 -34.20
C THR A 32 -4.97 -2.83 -34.35
N SER A 33 -4.70 -1.94 -33.39
CA SER A 33 -3.49 -1.12 -33.35
C SER A 33 -2.33 -1.91 -32.76
N SER A 34 -1.43 -2.36 -33.63
CA SER A 34 -0.22 -3.10 -33.21
C SER A 34 0.66 -2.31 -32.22
N GLU A 35 0.69 -0.98 -32.31
CA GLU A 35 1.43 -0.15 -31.36
C GLU A 35 0.70 -0.05 -30.02
N ALA A 36 -0.64 0.02 -30.00
CA ALA A 36 -1.40 -0.03 -28.74
C ALA A 36 -1.19 -1.37 -28.01
N VAL A 37 -1.24 -2.50 -28.72
CA VAL A 37 -0.94 -3.82 -28.16
C VAL A 37 0.50 -3.91 -27.63
N LYS A 38 1.46 -3.26 -28.30
CA LYS A 38 2.85 -3.20 -27.82
C LYS A 38 2.96 -2.38 -26.53
N GLN A 39 2.27 -1.25 -26.42
CA GLN A 39 2.22 -0.47 -25.19
C GLN A 39 1.52 -1.22 -24.06
N MET A 40 0.44 -1.96 -24.35
CA MET A 40 -0.23 -2.85 -23.39
C MET A 40 0.75 -3.89 -22.82
N LYS A 41 1.47 -4.59 -23.68
CA LYS A 41 2.48 -5.58 -23.26
C LYS A 41 3.64 -4.96 -22.48
N ALA A 42 4.08 -3.76 -22.85
CA ALA A 42 5.08 -3.01 -22.11
C ALA A 42 4.58 -2.65 -20.70
N GLY A 43 3.32 -2.18 -20.59
CA GLY A 43 2.70 -1.86 -19.31
C GLY A 43 2.61 -3.06 -18.39
N LEU A 44 2.18 -4.22 -18.89
CA LEU A 44 2.16 -5.47 -18.13
C LEU A 44 3.56 -5.86 -17.65
N ARG A 45 4.57 -5.77 -18.53
CA ARG A 45 5.97 -6.05 -18.16
C ARG A 45 6.47 -5.14 -17.03
N TYR A 46 6.17 -3.84 -17.10
CA TYR A 46 6.54 -2.89 -16.05
C TYR A 46 5.79 -3.17 -14.74
N GLN A 47 4.50 -3.47 -14.82
CA GLN A 47 3.66 -3.82 -13.68
C GLN A 47 4.21 -5.04 -12.94
N ASP A 48 4.51 -6.11 -13.68
CA ASP A 48 5.02 -7.37 -13.13
C ASP A 48 6.43 -7.20 -12.51
N ASN A 49 7.14 -6.12 -12.83
CA ASN A 49 8.51 -5.82 -12.34
C ASN A 49 8.59 -4.56 -11.47
N LEU A 50 7.50 -4.24 -10.78
CA LEU A 50 7.42 -3.18 -9.76
C LEU A 50 7.70 -1.75 -10.28
N ALA A 51 7.64 -1.51 -11.59
CA ALA A 51 7.79 -0.19 -12.20
C ALA A 51 6.41 0.46 -12.46
N GLN A 52 5.65 0.70 -11.37
CA GLN A 52 4.22 1.06 -11.44
C GLN A 52 3.95 2.34 -12.27
N HIS A 53 4.81 3.36 -12.16
CA HIS A 53 4.62 4.61 -12.91
C HIS A 53 4.84 4.40 -14.42
N LEU A 54 5.85 3.60 -14.83
CA LEU A 54 6.07 3.24 -16.23
C LEU A 54 4.93 2.37 -16.79
N ALA A 55 4.38 1.49 -15.95
CA ALA A 55 3.22 0.69 -16.31
C ALA A 55 2.01 1.57 -16.63
N ARG A 56 1.71 2.52 -15.74
CA ARG A 56 0.65 3.53 -15.94
C ARG A 56 0.83 4.30 -17.24
N ASP A 57 2.03 4.83 -17.49
CA ASP A 57 2.34 5.60 -18.71
C ASP A 57 2.15 4.76 -19.98
N ALA A 58 2.53 3.49 -19.94
CA ALA A 58 2.35 2.57 -21.07
C ALA A 58 0.87 2.24 -21.31
N PHE A 59 0.08 1.98 -20.27
CA PHE A 59 -1.36 1.76 -20.43
C PHE A 59 -2.09 3.01 -20.92
N GLN A 60 -1.69 4.20 -20.45
CA GLN A 60 -2.24 5.46 -20.96
C GLN A 60 -1.96 5.61 -22.46
N LYS A 61 -0.72 5.35 -22.90
CA LYS A 61 -0.38 5.36 -24.33
C LYS A 61 -1.17 4.32 -25.13
N ALA A 62 -1.44 3.15 -24.56
CA ALA A 62 -2.26 2.14 -25.22
C ALA A 62 -3.69 2.66 -25.47
N VAL A 63 -4.28 3.32 -24.47
CA VAL A 63 -5.60 3.99 -24.60
C VAL A 63 -5.56 5.12 -25.62
N ASP A 64 -4.52 5.95 -25.61
CA ASP A 64 -4.40 7.09 -26.54
C ASP A 64 -4.24 6.62 -28.01
N LEU A 65 -3.56 5.50 -28.22
CA LEU A 65 -3.34 4.89 -29.53
C LEU A 65 -4.54 4.11 -30.06
N ASP A 66 -5.35 3.54 -29.17
CA ASP A 66 -6.60 2.88 -29.50
C ASP A 66 -7.67 3.16 -28.42
N PRO A 67 -8.45 4.23 -28.60
CA PRO A 67 -9.49 4.61 -27.65
C PRO A 67 -10.64 3.59 -27.51
N GLU A 68 -10.72 2.58 -28.39
CA GLU A 68 -11.72 1.51 -28.34
C GLU A 68 -11.19 0.24 -27.64
N PHE A 69 -9.93 0.24 -27.19
CA PHE A 69 -9.28 -0.91 -26.55
C PHE A 69 -9.71 -1.07 -25.09
N ALA A 70 -10.87 -1.70 -24.87
CA ALA A 70 -11.50 -1.88 -23.56
C ALA A 70 -10.54 -2.37 -22.46
N MET A 71 -9.74 -3.40 -22.73
CA MET A 71 -8.82 -3.98 -21.74
C MET A 71 -7.72 -3.00 -21.30
N ALA A 72 -7.27 -2.09 -22.18
CA ALA A 72 -6.27 -1.08 -21.83
C ALA A 72 -6.79 -0.10 -20.77
N TYR A 73 -8.09 0.24 -20.79
CA TYR A 73 -8.71 1.02 -19.73
C TYR A 73 -8.70 0.27 -18.39
N TYR A 74 -9.00 -1.03 -18.37
CA TYR A 74 -8.94 -1.81 -17.12
C TYR A 74 -7.52 -1.87 -16.54
N SER A 75 -6.51 -2.03 -17.40
CA SER A 75 -5.11 -1.99 -16.99
C SER A 75 -4.65 -0.61 -16.52
N LEU A 76 -5.11 0.46 -17.17
CA LEU A 76 -4.85 1.84 -16.72
C LEU A 76 -5.53 2.14 -15.38
N ALA A 77 -6.79 1.71 -15.22
CA ALA A 77 -7.53 1.80 -13.95
C ALA A 77 -6.79 1.05 -12.85
N GLN A 78 -6.19 -0.11 -13.15
CA GLN A 78 -5.39 -0.86 -12.19
C GLN A 78 -4.23 -0.03 -11.63
N MET A 79 -3.59 0.80 -12.46
CA MET A 79 -2.46 1.65 -12.10
C MET A 79 -2.88 3.07 -11.67
N THR A 80 -4.16 3.30 -11.41
CA THR A 80 -4.69 4.61 -11.01
C THR A 80 -5.14 4.56 -9.55
N GLY A 81 -4.38 5.24 -8.68
CA GLY A 81 -4.65 5.30 -7.24
C GLY A 81 -5.87 6.11 -6.86
N ASP A 82 -6.09 7.23 -7.56
CA ASP A 82 -7.28 8.07 -7.45
C ASP A 82 -8.54 7.24 -7.76
N ALA A 83 -9.32 6.94 -6.73
CA ALA A 83 -10.45 6.02 -6.84
C ALA A 83 -11.57 6.51 -7.76
N VAL A 84 -11.88 7.81 -7.75
CA VAL A 84 -12.90 8.38 -8.63
C VAL A 84 -12.47 8.26 -10.08
N LYS A 85 -11.26 8.73 -10.42
CA LYS A 85 -10.71 8.59 -11.77
C LYS A 85 -10.58 7.13 -12.18
N ARG A 86 -10.16 6.25 -11.26
CA ARG A 86 -10.07 4.81 -11.51
C ARG A 86 -11.42 4.24 -11.93
N TYR A 87 -12.50 4.56 -11.21
CA TYR A 87 -13.84 4.09 -11.55
C TYR A 87 -14.33 4.67 -12.87
N GLU A 88 -14.09 5.96 -13.14
CA GLU A 88 -14.39 6.57 -14.44
C GLU A 88 -13.65 5.87 -15.60
N ILE A 89 -12.37 5.54 -15.41
CA ILE A 89 -11.56 4.81 -16.41
C ILE A 89 -12.11 3.40 -16.59
N ALA A 90 -12.43 2.68 -15.50
CA ALA A 90 -13.00 1.35 -15.56
C ALA A 90 -14.36 1.34 -16.28
N GLU A 91 -15.23 2.31 -16.00
CA GLU A 91 -16.53 2.47 -16.64
C GLU A 91 -16.40 2.73 -18.15
N LYS A 92 -15.44 3.55 -18.58
CA LYS A 92 -15.11 3.71 -20.01
C LYS A 92 -14.74 2.37 -20.65
N GLY A 93 -13.89 1.58 -20.00
CA GLY A 93 -13.56 0.22 -20.46
C GLY A 93 -14.79 -0.69 -20.55
N ARG A 94 -15.68 -0.64 -19.55
CA ARG A 94 -16.89 -1.45 -19.48
C ARG A 94 -17.87 -1.14 -20.62
N ASN A 95 -18.02 0.15 -20.94
CA ASN A 95 -18.84 0.62 -22.07
C ASN A 95 -18.30 0.17 -23.44
N LEU A 96 -17.03 -0.22 -23.51
CA LEU A 96 -16.36 -0.74 -24.71
C LEU A 96 -16.27 -2.28 -24.73
N SER A 97 -16.88 -2.97 -23.75
CA SER A 97 -16.81 -4.44 -23.63
C SER A 97 -17.31 -5.23 -24.85
N SER A 98 -18.15 -4.62 -25.70
CA SER A 98 -18.56 -5.22 -26.98
C SER A 98 -17.40 -5.39 -27.97
N ASN A 99 -16.34 -4.58 -27.83
CA ASN A 99 -15.17 -4.61 -28.70
C ASN A 99 -14.11 -5.60 -28.20
N ALA A 100 -14.22 -6.06 -26.96
CA ALA A 100 -13.30 -7.02 -26.37
C ALA A 100 -13.49 -8.43 -26.97
N ASN A 101 -12.42 -9.22 -27.00
CA ASN A 101 -12.52 -10.64 -27.34
C ASN A 101 -12.99 -11.46 -26.12
N GLU A 102 -13.33 -12.74 -26.32
CA GLU A 102 -13.87 -13.60 -25.25
C GLU A 102 -12.92 -13.76 -24.05
N GLY A 103 -11.61 -13.74 -24.29
CA GLY A 103 -10.62 -13.82 -23.22
C GLY A 103 -10.58 -12.56 -22.37
N GLU A 104 -10.58 -11.39 -23.02
CA GLU A 104 -10.64 -10.10 -22.34
C GLU A 104 -11.96 -9.93 -21.59
N LYS A 105 -13.10 -10.33 -22.17
CA LYS A 105 -14.41 -10.28 -21.50
C LYS A 105 -14.43 -11.09 -20.21
N ALA A 106 -13.82 -12.28 -20.20
CA ALA A 106 -13.74 -13.10 -19.00
C ALA A 106 -12.93 -12.41 -17.89
N LEU A 107 -11.81 -11.77 -18.25
CA LEU A 107 -10.99 -11.01 -17.31
C LEU A 107 -11.72 -9.77 -16.77
N MET A 108 -12.32 -9.00 -17.67
CA MET A 108 -13.11 -7.81 -17.31
C MET A 108 -14.28 -8.18 -16.40
N ALA A 109 -14.96 -9.30 -16.65
CA ALA A 109 -16.05 -9.77 -15.82
C ALA A 109 -15.61 -10.15 -14.40
N ALA A 110 -14.40 -10.71 -14.23
CA ALA A 110 -13.82 -10.92 -12.90
C ALA A 110 -13.47 -9.58 -12.23
N MET A 111 -12.80 -8.68 -12.95
CA MET A 111 -12.44 -7.35 -12.45
C MET A 111 -13.67 -6.52 -12.04
N ASP A 112 -14.78 -6.64 -12.76
CA ASP A 112 -16.05 -5.96 -12.45
C ASP A 112 -16.72 -6.41 -11.15
N LYS A 113 -16.39 -7.60 -10.64
CA LYS A 113 -16.83 -8.05 -9.32
C LYS A 113 -15.97 -7.48 -8.21
N ASP A 114 -14.72 -7.11 -8.50
CA ASP A 114 -13.78 -6.60 -7.51
C ASP A 114 -14.04 -5.12 -7.20
N SER A 115 -14.00 -4.76 -5.91
CA SER A 115 -14.25 -3.39 -5.45
C SER A 115 -13.24 -2.37 -6.00
N TRP A 116 -12.05 -2.82 -6.41
CA TRP A 116 -11.04 -1.97 -7.05
C TRP A 116 -11.52 -1.35 -8.37
N TRP A 117 -12.40 -2.02 -9.13
CA TRP A 117 -13.00 -1.48 -10.36
C TRP A 117 -14.48 -1.07 -10.19
N GLY A 118 -14.92 -0.90 -8.94
CA GLY A 118 -16.28 -0.49 -8.59
C GLY A 118 -17.29 -1.63 -8.44
N GLY A 119 -16.81 -2.87 -8.28
CA GLY A 119 -17.65 -4.03 -7.96
C GLY A 119 -18.04 -4.14 -6.49
N ASP A 120 -18.80 -5.18 -6.14
CA ASP A 120 -19.27 -5.44 -4.77
C ASP A 120 -18.25 -6.18 -3.89
N GLY A 121 -17.11 -6.59 -4.47
CA GLY A 121 -16.04 -7.33 -3.80
C GLY A 121 -16.29 -8.84 -3.69
N ASN A 122 -17.38 -9.37 -4.26
CA ASN A 122 -17.72 -10.79 -4.21
C ASN A 122 -16.94 -11.59 -5.27
N ILE A 123 -15.62 -11.68 -5.09
CA ILE A 123 -14.71 -12.40 -5.98
C ILE A 123 -13.74 -13.29 -5.20
N ASP A 124 -13.61 -14.54 -5.65
CA ASP A 124 -12.49 -15.41 -5.28
C ASP A 124 -11.45 -15.36 -6.40
N TRP A 125 -10.45 -14.50 -6.24
CA TRP A 125 -9.38 -14.36 -7.23
C TRP A 125 -8.58 -15.64 -7.42
N PHE A 126 -8.50 -16.52 -6.42
CA PHE A 126 -7.76 -17.76 -6.57
C PHE A 126 -8.48 -18.67 -7.57
N GLU A 127 -9.80 -18.82 -7.43
CA GLU A 127 -10.65 -19.58 -8.37
C GLU A 127 -10.66 -18.95 -9.78
N GLU A 128 -10.76 -17.62 -9.88
CA GLU A 128 -10.74 -16.92 -11.17
C GLU A 128 -9.38 -17.11 -11.88
N VAL A 129 -8.26 -16.96 -11.16
CA VAL A 129 -6.92 -17.18 -11.74
C VAL A 129 -6.71 -18.65 -12.12
N GLU A 130 -7.20 -19.62 -11.33
CA GLU A 130 -7.18 -21.04 -11.74
C GLU A 130 -7.96 -21.27 -13.04
N THR A 131 -9.09 -20.58 -13.20
CA THR A 131 -9.88 -20.61 -14.44
C THR A 131 -9.08 -20.01 -15.61
N PHE A 132 -8.44 -18.86 -15.42
CA PHE A 132 -7.60 -18.24 -16.47
C PHE A 132 -6.39 -19.10 -16.85
N THR A 133 -5.74 -19.78 -15.92
CA THR A 133 -4.65 -20.72 -16.26
C THR A 133 -5.11 -21.89 -17.14
N LYS A 134 -6.36 -22.35 -16.99
CA LYS A 134 -6.94 -23.40 -17.85
C LYS A 134 -7.35 -22.84 -19.21
N MET A 135 -7.85 -21.61 -19.26
CA MET A 135 -8.23 -20.92 -20.50
C MET A 135 -7.01 -20.58 -21.37
N PHE A 136 -5.89 -20.20 -20.74
CA PHE A 136 -4.64 -19.76 -21.37
C PHE A 136 -3.42 -20.56 -20.85
N PRO A 137 -3.29 -21.86 -21.19
CA PRO A 137 -2.31 -22.76 -20.58
C PRO A 137 -0.84 -22.44 -20.87
N LYS A 138 -0.52 -21.54 -21.80
CA LYS A 138 0.84 -21.03 -22.03
C LYS A 138 1.00 -19.56 -21.63
N GLU A 139 0.03 -18.97 -20.95
CA GLU A 139 0.16 -17.65 -20.35
C GLU A 139 0.81 -17.79 -18.96
N TYR A 140 2.11 -17.51 -18.88
CA TYR A 140 2.89 -17.67 -17.65
C TYR A 140 2.42 -16.71 -16.54
N ARG A 141 1.83 -15.57 -16.89
CA ARG A 141 1.43 -14.52 -15.95
C ARG A 141 0.39 -15.01 -14.94
N TYR A 142 -0.59 -15.81 -15.36
CA TYR A 142 -1.58 -16.36 -14.42
C TYR A 142 -1.00 -17.42 -13.50
N VAL A 143 0.00 -18.19 -13.98
CA VAL A 143 0.74 -19.13 -13.13
C VAL A 143 1.57 -18.35 -12.08
N ASN A 144 2.16 -17.21 -12.45
CA ASN A 144 2.84 -16.32 -11.51
C ASN A 144 1.87 -15.73 -10.47
N MET A 145 0.64 -15.38 -10.87
CA MET A 145 -0.37 -14.92 -9.94
C MET A 145 -0.74 -16.02 -8.93
N LEU A 146 -0.95 -17.28 -9.35
CA LEU A 146 -1.17 -18.40 -8.41
C LEU A 146 0.02 -18.61 -7.46
N ALA A 147 1.25 -18.46 -7.98
CA ALA A 147 2.47 -18.56 -7.19
C ALA A 147 2.52 -17.46 -6.11
N SER A 148 2.28 -16.21 -6.50
CA SER A 148 2.20 -15.06 -5.60
C SER A 148 1.13 -15.29 -4.53
N MET A 149 -0.10 -15.64 -4.92
CA MET A 149 -1.19 -15.88 -3.96
C MET A 149 -0.88 -17.02 -2.99
N SER A 150 -0.24 -18.10 -3.47
CA SER A 150 0.20 -19.20 -2.60
C SER A 150 1.26 -18.74 -1.60
N ASN A 151 2.20 -17.88 -2.03
CA ASN A 151 3.21 -17.29 -1.17
C ASN A 151 2.61 -16.37 -0.10
N TRP A 152 1.66 -15.51 -0.49
CA TRP A 152 0.91 -14.65 0.44
C TRP A 152 0.12 -15.45 1.48
N ASN A 153 -0.36 -16.64 1.12
CA ASN A 153 -1.01 -17.59 2.04
C ASN A 153 -0.02 -18.40 2.91
N GLY A 154 1.29 -18.16 2.77
CA GLY A 154 2.34 -18.84 3.53
C GLY A 154 2.70 -20.24 3.02
N ASP A 155 2.14 -20.67 1.87
CA ASP A 155 2.51 -21.95 1.24
C ASP A 155 3.65 -21.73 0.23
N GLU A 156 4.84 -21.48 0.77
CA GLU A 156 6.06 -21.25 -0.02
C GLU A 156 6.40 -22.42 -0.95
N LYS A 157 6.06 -23.67 -0.56
CA LYS A 157 6.33 -24.85 -1.41
C LYS A 157 5.44 -24.85 -2.65
N LYS A 158 4.16 -24.55 -2.48
CA LYS A 158 3.22 -24.41 -3.61
C LYS A 158 3.60 -23.21 -4.47
N ALA A 159 4.02 -22.10 -3.87
CA ALA A 159 4.53 -20.94 -4.59
C ALA A 159 5.76 -21.28 -5.46
N GLU A 160 6.77 -21.93 -4.87
CA GLU A 160 7.98 -22.37 -5.58
C GLU A 160 7.63 -23.29 -6.77
N ALA A 161 6.69 -24.22 -6.59
CA ALA A 161 6.25 -25.12 -7.64
C ALA A 161 5.60 -24.36 -8.82
N TYR A 162 4.72 -23.40 -8.54
CA TYR A 162 4.09 -22.58 -9.58
C TYR A 162 5.10 -21.66 -10.28
N TYR A 163 6.03 -21.02 -9.57
CA TYR A 163 7.06 -20.21 -10.24
C TYR A 163 7.94 -21.07 -11.16
N LYS A 164 8.30 -22.29 -10.75
CA LYS A 164 9.02 -23.22 -11.64
C LYS A 164 8.18 -23.64 -12.85
N GLN A 165 6.87 -23.87 -12.67
CA GLN A 165 5.95 -24.15 -13.77
C GLN A 165 5.88 -22.96 -14.75
N SER A 166 5.79 -21.74 -14.24
CA SER A 166 5.81 -20.52 -15.05
C SER A 166 7.10 -20.39 -15.86
N LEU A 167 8.26 -20.61 -15.24
CA LEU A 167 9.55 -20.59 -15.94
C LEU A 167 9.71 -21.72 -16.97
N ALA A 168 9.00 -22.83 -16.81
CA ALA A 168 8.95 -23.90 -17.82
C ALA A 168 8.11 -23.49 -19.05
N ILE A 169 7.18 -22.54 -18.92
CA ILE A 169 6.43 -21.95 -20.03
C ILE A 169 7.30 -20.93 -20.77
N LYS A 170 7.86 -19.97 -20.02
CA LYS A 170 8.72 -18.91 -20.56
C LYS A 170 9.56 -18.29 -19.44
N ASP A 171 10.83 -18.03 -19.70
CA ASP A 171 11.66 -17.19 -18.84
C ASP A 171 11.04 -15.81 -18.64
N ASN A 172 10.79 -15.46 -17.38
CA ASN A 172 10.20 -14.19 -17.00
C ASN A 172 10.85 -13.66 -15.71
N PRO A 173 11.13 -12.34 -15.66
CA PRO A 173 11.93 -11.77 -14.59
C PRO A 173 11.20 -11.74 -13.23
N ASP A 174 9.87 -11.68 -13.22
CA ASP A 174 9.05 -11.63 -12.01
C ASP A 174 9.01 -12.98 -11.26
N ALA A 175 8.95 -14.12 -11.98
CA ALA A 175 9.11 -15.43 -11.32
C ALA A 175 10.53 -15.67 -10.82
N LEU A 176 11.55 -15.25 -11.58
CA LEU A 176 12.95 -15.34 -11.13
C LEU A 176 13.17 -14.48 -9.88
N ASN A 177 12.58 -13.29 -9.84
CA ASN A 177 12.63 -12.43 -8.68
C ASN A 177 12.11 -13.13 -7.42
N SER A 178 10.89 -13.66 -7.54
CA SER A 178 10.19 -14.31 -6.44
C SER A 178 10.90 -15.60 -5.98
N LEU A 179 11.42 -16.40 -6.91
CA LEU A 179 12.24 -17.57 -6.58
C LEU A 179 13.55 -17.19 -5.91
N GLY A 180 14.19 -16.09 -6.33
CA GLY A 180 15.38 -15.54 -5.66
C GLY A 180 15.12 -15.27 -4.19
N TYR A 181 14.02 -14.56 -3.87
CA TYR A 181 13.62 -14.30 -2.48
C TYR A 181 13.26 -15.59 -1.72
N ILE A 182 12.55 -16.54 -2.33
CA ILE A 182 12.25 -17.85 -1.71
C ILE A 182 13.56 -18.59 -1.38
N TYR A 183 14.52 -18.64 -2.31
CA TYR A 183 15.82 -19.27 -2.09
C TYR A 183 16.64 -18.56 -1.02
N SER A 184 16.59 -17.23 -0.98
CA SER A 184 17.21 -16.45 0.09
C SER A 184 16.61 -16.83 1.46
N GLY A 185 15.28 -16.85 1.60
CA GLY A 185 14.61 -17.24 2.85
C GLY A 185 14.91 -18.68 3.28
N GLN A 186 15.16 -19.58 2.32
CA GLN A 186 15.56 -20.97 2.58
C GLN A 186 17.07 -21.13 2.88
N GLY A 187 17.87 -20.06 2.83
CA GLY A 187 19.33 -20.13 3.01
C GLY A 187 20.09 -20.67 1.79
N LYS A 188 19.41 -20.89 0.66
CA LYS A 188 19.96 -21.41 -0.60
C LYS A 188 20.61 -20.28 -1.41
N MET A 189 21.70 -19.75 -0.88
CA MET A 189 22.32 -18.52 -1.41
C MET A 189 22.92 -18.68 -2.80
N GLU A 190 23.40 -19.87 -3.15
CA GLU A 190 23.93 -20.13 -4.49
C GLU A 190 22.80 -20.18 -5.52
N GLU A 191 21.69 -20.85 -5.22
CA GLU A 191 20.51 -20.86 -6.07
C GLU A 191 19.87 -19.47 -6.18
N CYS A 192 19.83 -18.70 -5.09
CA CYS A 192 19.40 -17.31 -5.09
C CYS A 192 20.21 -16.47 -6.07
N LYS A 193 21.55 -16.50 -5.93
CA LYS A 193 22.46 -15.76 -6.81
C LYS A 193 22.27 -16.11 -8.29
N ASN A 194 22.33 -17.41 -8.62
CA ASN A 194 22.17 -17.87 -10.01
C ASN A 194 20.81 -17.47 -10.60
N THR A 195 19.75 -17.49 -9.78
CA THR A 195 18.40 -17.10 -10.20
C THR A 195 18.33 -15.59 -10.49
N LEU A 196 18.90 -14.76 -9.63
CA LEU A 196 18.92 -13.31 -9.80
C LEU A 196 19.88 -12.84 -10.90
N GLU A 197 20.99 -13.57 -11.15
CA GLU A 197 21.87 -13.32 -12.31
C GLU A 197 21.10 -13.55 -13.61
N ARG A 198 20.37 -14.67 -13.72
CA ARG A 198 19.48 -14.94 -14.87
C ARG A 198 18.38 -13.88 -14.99
N GLN A 199 17.86 -13.35 -13.88
CA GLN A 199 16.88 -12.25 -13.90
C GLN A 199 17.45 -11.01 -14.60
N ILE A 200 18.69 -10.64 -14.27
CA ILE A 200 19.39 -9.51 -14.91
C ILE A 200 19.65 -9.80 -16.40
N GLU A 201 20.06 -11.02 -16.75
CA GLU A 201 20.33 -11.40 -18.14
C GLU A 201 19.12 -11.21 -19.06
N ILE A 202 17.92 -11.57 -18.60
CA ILE A 202 16.70 -11.49 -19.41
C ILE A 202 16.00 -10.12 -19.33
N ALA A 203 16.34 -9.28 -18.36
CA ALA A 203 15.74 -7.97 -18.15
C ALA A 203 16.76 -6.89 -17.71
N PRO A 204 17.83 -6.64 -18.49
CA PRO A 204 18.88 -5.69 -18.12
C PRO A 204 18.43 -4.22 -18.18
N ASP A 205 17.24 -3.97 -18.70
CA ASP A 205 16.61 -2.66 -18.85
C ASP A 205 15.58 -2.34 -17.74
N LEU A 206 15.42 -3.23 -16.76
CA LEU A 206 14.53 -3.03 -15.61
C LEU A 206 15.33 -2.75 -14.33
N ALA A 207 14.77 -1.92 -13.44
CA ALA A 207 15.41 -1.60 -12.17
C ALA A 207 15.33 -2.74 -11.15
N ASN A 208 14.18 -3.43 -11.05
CA ASN A 208 13.93 -4.50 -10.08
C ASN A 208 14.99 -5.61 -10.06
N PRO A 209 15.48 -6.17 -11.20
CA PRO A 209 16.54 -7.17 -11.18
C PRO A 209 17.82 -6.71 -10.47
N TYR A 210 18.20 -5.44 -10.62
CA TYR A 210 19.36 -4.89 -9.93
C TYR A 210 19.06 -4.59 -8.45
N ASP A 211 17.85 -4.16 -8.10
CA ASP A 211 17.45 -4.01 -6.69
C ASP A 211 17.55 -5.35 -5.95
N SER A 212 17.03 -6.42 -6.53
CA SER A 212 17.03 -7.73 -5.88
C SER A 212 18.41 -8.37 -5.80
N MET A 213 19.29 -8.11 -6.78
CA MET A 213 20.70 -8.45 -6.63
C MET A 213 21.37 -7.64 -5.51
N GLY A 214 20.99 -6.37 -5.33
CA GLY A 214 21.41 -5.57 -4.19
C GLY A 214 20.98 -6.20 -2.85
N ASP A 215 19.76 -6.72 -2.77
CA ASP A 215 19.28 -7.47 -1.58
C ASP A 215 20.08 -8.74 -1.32
N TYR A 216 20.45 -9.48 -2.36
CA TYR A 216 21.35 -10.62 -2.22
C TYR A 216 22.69 -10.22 -1.57
N TYR A 217 23.29 -9.12 -2.03
CA TYR A 217 24.54 -8.62 -1.43
C TYR A 217 24.37 -8.12 0.00
N LEU A 218 23.21 -7.53 0.35
CA LEU A 218 22.88 -7.20 1.74
C LEU A 218 22.84 -8.44 2.63
N GLU A 219 22.21 -9.53 2.16
CA GLU A 219 22.07 -10.79 2.92
C GLU A 219 23.45 -11.41 3.23
N ILE A 220 24.37 -11.36 2.27
CA ILE A 220 25.76 -11.81 2.48
C ILE A 220 26.67 -10.74 3.11
N LYS A 221 26.10 -9.63 3.58
CA LYS A 221 26.77 -8.53 4.30
C LYS A 221 27.85 -7.79 3.49
N ASP A 222 27.68 -7.73 2.17
CA ASP A 222 28.53 -6.97 1.26
C ASP A 222 27.84 -5.65 0.86
N ASN A 223 27.92 -4.66 1.75
CA ASN A 223 27.31 -3.34 1.56
C ASN A 223 27.85 -2.62 0.31
N ALA A 224 29.10 -2.84 -0.07
CA ALA A 224 29.73 -2.17 -1.19
C ALA A 224 29.10 -2.62 -2.52
N ASN A 225 28.96 -3.94 -2.73
CA ASN A 225 28.26 -4.44 -3.91
C ASN A 225 26.76 -4.17 -3.83
N ALA A 226 26.13 -4.27 -2.67
CA ALA A 226 24.72 -3.92 -2.50
C ALA A 226 24.43 -2.50 -3.01
N LYS A 227 25.19 -1.50 -2.55
CA LYS A 227 25.06 -0.11 -3.03
C LYS A 227 25.27 0.02 -4.53
N LYS A 228 26.27 -0.66 -5.10
CA LYS A 228 26.53 -0.63 -6.55
C LYS A 228 25.31 -1.11 -7.36
N TYR A 229 24.66 -2.18 -6.91
CA TYR A 229 23.48 -2.73 -7.57
C TYR A 229 22.24 -1.85 -7.38
N PHE A 230 22.00 -1.34 -6.17
CA PHE A 230 20.93 -0.35 -5.94
C PHE A 230 21.13 0.94 -6.77
N GLN A 231 22.36 1.43 -6.89
CA GLN A 231 22.67 2.59 -7.75
C GLN A 231 22.40 2.28 -9.22
N LYS A 232 22.64 1.05 -9.67
CA LYS A 232 22.31 0.61 -11.03
C LYS A 232 20.80 0.57 -11.26
N ALA A 233 20.02 0.11 -10.28
CA ALA A 233 18.56 0.18 -10.32
C ALA A 233 18.08 1.63 -10.45
N LEU A 234 18.60 2.54 -9.64
CA LEU A 234 18.25 3.97 -9.67
C LEU A 234 18.70 4.70 -10.95
N ALA A 235 19.76 4.22 -11.61
CA ALA A 235 20.18 4.74 -12.90
C ALA A 235 19.21 4.37 -14.04
N ILE A 236 18.45 3.27 -13.88
CA ILE A 236 17.41 2.83 -14.81
C ILE A 236 16.08 3.51 -14.48
N ASP A 237 15.70 3.47 -13.20
CA ASP A 237 14.49 4.10 -12.68
C ASP A 237 14.81 4.94 -11.44
N PRO A 238 14.95 6.26 -11.59
CA PRO A 238 15.18 7.18 -10.47
C PRO A 238 14.05 7.21 -9.43
N GLN A 239 12.85 6.69 -9.76
CA GLN A 239 11.70 6.61 -8.86
C GLN A 239 11.62 5.27 -8.10
N PHE A 240 12.61 4.37 -8.25
CA PHE A 240 12.63 3.08 -7.57
C PHE A 240 12.95 3.23 -6.07
N ILE A 241 11.94 3.61 -5.28
CA ILE A 241 12.07 4.06 -3.88
C ILE A 241 12.70 3.00 -2.96
N SER A 242 12.49 1.71 -3.27
CA SER A 242 13.10 0.58 -2.56
C SER A 242 14.62 0.71 -2.51
N SER A 243 15.28 0.91 -3.66
CA SER A 243 16.74 1.06 -3.73
C SER A 243 17.23 2.34 -3.04
N LYS A 244 16.48 3.45 -3.15
CA LYS A 244 16.81 4.71 -2.47
C LYS A 244 16.82 4.53 -0.94
N ARG A 245 15.82 3.82 -0.39
CA ARG A 245 15.72 3.48 1.05
C ARG A 245 16.91 2.64 1.51
N LYS A 246 17.26 1.60 0.74
CA LYS A 246 18.33 0.68 1.08
C LYS A 246 19.71 1.35 1.05
N ILE A 247 19.99 2.18 0.04
CA ILE A 247 21.23 3.00 0.00
C ILE A 247 21.30 3.93 1.21
N TRP A 248 20.23 4.68 1.48
CA TRP A 248 20.19 5.58 2.63
C TRP A 248 20.49 4.82 3.93
N ARG A 249 19.82 3.69 4.17
CA ARG A 249 20.05 2.88 5.36
C ARG A 249 21.50 2.42 5.49
N ILE A 250 22.11 1.92 4.41
CA ILE A 250 23.53 1.51 4.41
C ILE A 250 24.43 2.69 4.76
N ASP A 251 24.22 3.84 4.12
CA ASP A 251 25.07 5.02 4.33
C ASP A 251 24.98 5.55 5.77
N GLU A 252 23.80 5.52 6.38
CA GLU A 252 23.62 5.90 7.79
C GLU A 252 24.26 4.89 8.75
N GLU A 253 24.07 3.59 8.52
CA GLU A 253 24.69 2.53 9.34
C GLU A 253 26.23 2.61 9.24
N GLU A 254 26.79 2.87 8.05
CA GLU A 254 28.23 3.09 7.84
C GLU A 254 28.75 4.39 8.48
N ALA A 255 27.91 5.41 8.58
CA ALA A 255 28.20 6.63 9.32
C ALA A 255 28.16 6.45 10.85
N GLY A 256 27.81 5.24 11.33
CA GLY A 256 27.73 4.91 12.75
C GLY A 256 26.39 5.24 13.39
N ASN A 257 25.36 5.53 12.60
CA ASN A 257 24.03 5.84 13.12
C ASN A 257 23.26 4.54 13.44
N ASP A 258 22.60 4.53 14.59
CA ASP A 258 21.79 3.39 15.02
C ASP A 258 20.38 3.47 14.41
N LEU A 259 20.15 2.65 13.38
CA LEU A 259 18.85 2.45 12.74
C LEU A 259 18.13 1.18 13.25
N SER A 260 18.62 0.56 14.32
CA SER A 260 17.98 -0.63 14.88
C SER A 260 16.56 -0.35 15.38
N PRO A 261 15.68 -1.37 15.36
CA PRO A 261 14.36 -1.26 15.96
C PRO A 261 14.43 -0.74 17.39
N THR A 262 13.48 0.11 17.77
CA THR A 262 13.42 0.63 19.14
C THR A 262 13.31 -0.50 20.15
N LYS A 263 14.20 -0.48 21.14
CA LYS A 263 14.08 -1.32 22.33
C LYS A 263 13.08 -0.68 23.30
N TRP A 264 11.98 -1.37 23.54
CA TRP A 264 10.92 -0.97 24.46
C TRP A 264 11.18 -1.51 25.87
N SER A 265 10.40 -1.04 26.86
CA SER A 265 10.43 -1.54 28.25
C SER A 265 9.90 -2.97 28.39
N THR A 266 9.37 -3.53 27.31
CA THR A 266 8.91 -4.93 27.21
C THR A 266 9.80 -5.74 26.27
N ASP A 267 10.03 -7.01 26.62
CA ASP A 267 10.58 -8.03 25.72
C ASP A 267 9.46 -8.87 25.04
N SER A 268 8.18 -8.58 25.35
CA SER A 268 7.04 -9.31 24.79
C SER A 268 6.75 -8.87 23.36
N THR A 269 7.14 -9.70 22.39
CA THR A 269 6.79 -9.51 20.98
C THR A 269 5.29 -9.35 20.77
N ALA A 270 4.46 -10.04 21.55
CA ALA A 270 3.01 -9.93 21.46
C ALA A 270 2.50 -8.55 21.91
N ALA A 271 3.08 -7.97 22.97
CA ALA A 271 2.74 -6.63 23.44
C ALA A 271 3.21 -5.57 22.44
N VAL A 272 4.43 -5.69 21.91
CA VAL A 272 4.97 -4.81 20.86
C VAL A 272 4.12 -4.87 19.59
N ASN A 273 3.67 -6.05 19.18
CA ASN A 273 2.79 -6.20 18.02
C ASN A 273 1.43 -5.52 18.25
N ALA A 274 0.81 -5.71 19.42
CA ALA A 274 -0.42 -5.00 19.77
C ALA A 274 -0.21 -3.48 19.76
N PHE A 275 0.89 -2.99 20.35
CA PHE A 275 1.25 -1.57 20.31
C PHE A 275 1.41 -1.04 18.88
N ASN A 276 2.12 -1.76 18.01
CA ASN A 276 2.34 -1.34 16.61
C ASN A 276 1.02 -1.29 15.82
N ILE A 277 0.11 -2.26 16.01
CA ILE A 277 -1.23 -2.22 15.40
C ILE A 277 -2.00 -1.00 15.94
N GLY A 278 -1.96 -0.77 17.25
CA GLY A 278 -2.60 0.40 17.87
C GLY A 278 -2.05 1.73 17.36
N PHE A 279 -0.73 1.85 17.24
CA PHE A 279 -0.02 3.01 16.70
C PHE A 279 -0.48 3.28 15.26
N TRP A 280 -0.53 2.25 14.43
CA TRP A 280 -1.01 2.40 13.05
C TRP A 280 -2.49 2.79 12.97
N GLN A 281 -3.36 2.22 13.81
CA GLN A 281 -4.77 2.64 13.88
C GLN A 281 -4.91 4.09 14.37
N PHE A 282 -4.09 4.52 15.33
CA PHE A 282 -4.07 5.87 15.88
C PHE A 282 -3.77 6.90 14.79
N TYR A 283 -2.72 6.68 14.00
CA TYR A 283 -2.36 7.60 12.91
C TYR A 283 -3.29 7.51 11.69
N ASN A 284 -4.19 6.53 11.64
CA ASN A 284 -5.29 6.44 10.69
C ASN A 284 -6.65 6.86 11.30
N ILE A 285 -6.65 7.55 12.45
CA ILE A 285 -7.83 8.17 13.08
C ILE A 285 -8.88 7.14 13.56
N HIS A 286 -8.54 5.85 13.64
CA HIS A 286 -9.38 4.82 14.23
C HIS A 286 -9.23 4.76 15.76
N TRP A 287 -9.66 5.81 16.47
CA TRP A 287 -9.44 5.96 17.92
C TRP A 287 -9.89 4.76 18.76
N ASN A 288 -11.04 4.15 18.44
CA ASN A 288 -11.55 2.99 19.18
C ASN A 288 -10.68 1.74 18.95
N LYS A 289 -10.32 1.44 17.69
CA LYS A 289 -9.44 0.31 17.35
C LYS A 289 -8.03 0.52 17.92
N ALA A 290 -7.54 1.77 17.90
CA ALA A 290 -6.26 2.13 18.50
C ALA A 290 -6.28 1.87 20.02
N ARG A 291 -7.30 2.37 20.73
CA ARG A 291 -7.47 2.14 22.18
C ARG A 291 -7.50 0.66 22.50
N GLU A 292 -8.30 -0.14 21.79
CA GLU A 292 -8.40 -1.59 22.01
C GLU A 292 -7.02 -2.27 21.95
N GLN A 293 -6.21 -1.90 20.95
CA GLN A 293 -4.88 -2.50 20.79
C GLN A 293 -3.86 -2.00 21.83
N PHE A 294 -3.94 -0.74 22.27
CA PHE A 294 -3.12 -0.25 23.38
C PHE A 294 -3.52 -0.92 24.71
N GLU A 295 -4.83 -1.07 24.98
CA GLU A 295 -5.35 -1.81 26.14
C GLU A 295 -4.92 -3.29 26.11
N LYS A 296 -4.90 -3.89 24.92
CA LYS A 296 -4.36 -5.24 24.73
C LYS A 296 -2.86 -5.31 25.02
N ALA A 297 -2.08 -4.34 24.57
CA ALA A 297 -0.64 -4.30 24.83
C ALA A 297 -0.34 -4.26 26.33
N VAL A 298 -1.02 -3.38 27.09
CA VAL A 298 -0.84 -3.27 28.54
C VAL A 298 -1.41 -4.46 29.31
N ALA A 299 -2.43 -5.14 28.78
CA ALA A 299 -2.94 -6.38 29.38
C ALA A 299 -1.96 -7.55 29.21
N ILE A 300 -1.19 -7.57 28.12
CA ILE A 300 -0.13 -8.57 27.89
C ILE A 300 1.08 -8.27 28.78
N ASP A 301 1.50 -7.00 28.85
CA ASP A 301 2.61 -6.56 29.70
C ASP A 301 2.32 -5.19 30.34
N PRO A 302 1.91 -5.16 31.62
CA PRO A 302 1.63 -3.93 32.34
C PRO A 302 2.84 -3.01 32.57
N GLU A 303 4.07 -3.51 32.38
CA GLU A 303 5.30 -2.70 32.51
C GLU A 303 5.72 -2.08 31.17
N PHE A 304 4.97 -2.33 30.09
CA PHE A 304 5.18 -1.67 28.81
C PHE A 304 4.68 -0.22 28.87
N ALA A 305 5.59 0.75 28.94
CA ALA A 305 5.25 2.14 29.27
C ALA A 305 4.61 2.91 28.08
N MET A 306 5.13 2.72 26.86
CA MET A 306 4.73 3.48 25.68
C MET A 306 3.21 3.41 25.35
N PRO A 307 2.53 2.24 25.42
CA PRO A 307 1.09 2.17 25.18
C PRO A 307 0.26 3.06 26.11
N TYR A 308 0.68 3.26 27.37
CA TYR A 308 -0.02 4.16 28.28
C TYR A 308 0.03 5.61 27.81
N LEU A 309 1.16 6.09 27.27
CA LEU A 309 1.23 7.42 26.67
C LEU A 309 0.26 7.55 25.48
N PHE A 310 0.13 6.51 24.66
CA PHE A 310 -0.80 6.54 23.53
C PHE A 310 -2.27 6.43 23.96
N LEU A 311 -2.57 5.77 25.08
CA LEU A 311 -3.90 5.83 25.70
C LEU A 311 -4.25 7.26 26.15
N VAL A 312 -3.27 8.00 26.67
CA VAL A 312 -3.44 9.43 27.03
C VAL A 312 -3.78 10.28 25.79
N PHE A 313 -3.16 10.01 24.64
CA PHE A 313 -3.44 10.75 23.40
C PHE A 313 -4.77 10.36 22.74
N THR A 314 -5.32 9.19 23.04
CA THR A 314 -6.48 8.63 22.32
C THR A 314 -7.80 9.22 22.85
N PRO A 315 -8.55 10.02 22.07
CA PRO A 315 -9.74 10.74 22.54
C PRO A 315 -10.87 9.82 23.02
N GLY A 316 -11.58 10.17 24.11
CA GLY A 316 -12.89 9.58 24.46
C GLY A 316 -13.06 8.93 25.84
N ASP A 317 -12.01 8.80 26.66
CA ASP A 317 -12.15 8.36 28.07
C ASP A 317 -11.18 9.15 28.97
N SER A 318 -11.66 10.25 29.55
CA SER A 318 -10.84 11.14 30.36
C SER A 318 -10.36 10.50 31.67
N LEU A 319 -11.15 9.59 32.26
CA LEU A 319 -10.76 8.91 33.50
C LEU A 319 -9.62 7.93 33.23
N ARG A 320 -9.76 7.09 32.21
CA ARG A 320 -8.67 6.19 31.79
C ARG A 320 -7.44 6.94 31.33
N SER A 321 -7.60 8.09 30.67
CA SER A 321 -6.47 8.92 30.25
C SER A 321 -5.69 9.46 31.46
N VAL A 322 -6.38 9.90 32.51
CA VAL A 322 -5.72 10.36 33.76
C VAL A 322 -5.00 9.21 34.45
N GLU A 323 -5.60 8.03 34.51
CA GLU A 323 -4.97 6.84 35.07
C GLU A 323 -3.74 6.40 34.27
N ALA A 324 -3.87 6.31 32.94
CA ALA A 324 -2.78 5.96 32.03
C ALA A 324 -1.61 6.94 32.12
N LYS A 325 -1.89 8.25 32.26
CA LYS A 325 -0.85 9.26 32.49
C LYS A 325 -0.04 8.94 33.75
N LYS A 326 -0.70 8.70 34.88
CA LYS A 326 -0.02 8.38 36.15
C LYS A 326 0.83 7.10 36.04
N ILE A 327 0.35 6.09 35.32
CA ILE A 327 1.08 4.85 35.10
C ILE A 327 2.30 5.09 34.21
N ALA A 328 2.13 5.80 33.09
CA ALA A 328 3.23 6.15 32.19
C ALA A 328 4.35 6.91 32.93
N GLU A 329 4.01 7.86 33.79
CA GLU A 329 4.97 8.59 34.65
C GLU A 329 5.73 7.65 35.60
N GLY A 330 5.03 6.72 36.25
CA GLY A 330 5.65 5.75 37.15
C GLY A 330 6.63 4.81 36.42
N LEU A 331 6.23 4.33 35.24
CA LEU A 331 7.01 3.39 34.44
C LEU A 331 8.18 4.03 33.70
N ALA A 332 8.13 5.34 33.38
CA ALA A 332 9.17 6.04 32.64
C ALA A 332 10.56 5.87 33.28
N SER A 333 10.63 5.82 34.62
CA SER A 333 11.87 5.62 35.38
C SER A 333 12.54 4.25 35.18
N ASN A 334 11.75 3.23 34.80
CA ASN A 334 12.21 1.87 34.51
C ASN A 334 12.37 1.60 33.00
N ALA A 335 11.81 2.45 32.16
CA ALA A 335 11.92 2.36 30.71
C ALA A 335 13.34 2.70 30.21
N GLY A 336 13.65 2.22 29.00
CA GLY A 336 14.87 2.60 28.28
C GLY A 336 14.90 4.11 27.99
N GLN A 337 16.10 4.65 27.80
CA GLN A 337 16.30 6.12 27.73
C GLN A 337 15.44 6.79 26.66
N TYR A 338 15.30 6.19 25.47
CA TYR A 338 14.47 6.73 24.40
C TYR A 338 12.99 6.79 24.78
N GLU A 339 12.44 5.69 25.28
CA GLU A 339 11.03 5.62 25.68
C GLU A 339 10.72 6.59 26.83
N ARG A 340 11.62 6.68 27.81
CA ARG A 340 11.55 7.67 28.89
C ARG A 340 11.52 9.10 28.34
N ASP A 341 12.48 9.46 27.49
CA ASP A 341 12.57 10.81 26.94
C ASP A 341 11.30 11.19 26.16
N MET A 342 10.72 10.25 25.42
CA MET A 342 9.46 10.47 24.71
C MET A 342 8.28 10.66 25.67
N ILE A 343 8.15 9.81 26.70
CA ILE A 343 7.09 9.94 27.71
C ILE A 343 7.20 11.29 28.43
N GLU A 344 8.38 11.61 28.97
CA GLU A 344 8.62 12.84 29.72
C GLU A 344 8.34 14.09 28.87
N TYR A 345 8.84 14.14 27.63
CA TYR A 345 8.59 15.27 26.74
C TYR A 345 7.10 15.47 26.44
N HIS A 346 6.39 14.40 26.08
CA HIS A 346 5.00 14.54 25.67
C HIS A 346 4.08 14.86 26.85
N LEU A 347 4.32 14.27 28.02
CA LEU A 347 3.56 14.62 29.23
C LEU A 347 3.85 16.06 29.67
N TYR A 348 5.11 16.49 29.60
CA TYR A 348 5.47 17.89 29.85
C TYR A 348 4.74 18.85 28.90
N ARG A 349 4.71 18.55 27.59
CA ARG A 349 3.99 19.34 26.59
C ARG A 349 2.49 19.39 26.87
N MET A 350 1.89 18.30 27.31
CA MET A 350 0.47 18.27 27.65
C MET A 350 0.14 19.17 28.85
N ASP A 351 1.02 19.19 29.85
CA ASP A 351 0.84 20.03 31.04
C ASP A 351 1.21 21.49 30.78
N ASN A 352 2.04 21.75 29.77
CA ASN A 352 2.59 23.07 29.44
C ASN A 352 2.47 23.36 27.94
N PRO A 353 1.24 23.44 27.38
CA PRO A 353 1.04 23.57 25.93
C PRO A 353 1.62 24.88 25.34
N ASP A 354 1.74 25.92 26.18
CA ASP A 354 2.25 27.24 25.80
C ASP A 354 3.68 27.50 26.27
N ALA A 355 4.43 26.46 26.67
CA ALA A 355 5.81 26.64 27.12
C ALA A 355 6.73 27.09 25.97
N ASP A 356 7.50 28.14 26.21
CA ASP A 356 8.45 28.71 25.23
C ASP A 356 9.63 27.77 24.91
N ASP A 357 9.87 26.76 25.74
CA ASP A 357 11.01 25.84 25.63
C ASP A 357 10.71 24.57 24.81
N LEU A 358 9.46 24.34 24.38
CA LEU A 358 9.04 23.09 23.71
C LEU A 358 9.92 22.76 22.49
N SER A 359 10.24 23.75 21.66
CA SER A 359 11.09 23.52 20.49
C SER A 359 12.54 23.22 20.82
N SER A 360 13.06 23.81 21.90
CA SER A 360 14.41 23.49 22.36
C SER A 360 14.50 22.06 22.89
N ARG A 361 13.42 21.56 23.49
CA ARG A 361 13.28 20.16 23.92
C ARG A 361 13.20 19.21 22.72
N ILE A 362 12.40 19.54 21.70
CA ILE A 362 12.37 18.78 20.44
C ILE A 362 13.75 18.73 19.80
N GLN A 363 14.47 19.87 19.75
CA GLN A 363 15.81 19.91 19.18
C GLN A 363 16.79 19.00 19.95
N THR A 364 16.69 18.97 21.28
CA THR A 364 17.45 18.02 22.11
C THR A 364 17.13 16.56 21.77
N LEU A 365 15.84 16.23 21.59
CA LEU A 365 15.41 14.89 21.18
C LEU A 365 15.96 14.53 19.80
N LYS A 366 15.93 15.47 18.85
CA LYS A 366 16.44 15.26 17.49
C LYS A 366 17.93 15.01 17.46
N GLU A 367 18.71 15.74 18.25
CA GLU A 367 20.16 15.54 18.36
C GLU A 367 20.49 14.15 18.92
N LYS A 368 19.67 13.66 19.85
CA LYS A 368 19.84 12.34 20.48
C LYS A 368 19.31 11.20 19.62
N TYR A 369 18.23 11.42 18.87
CA TYR A 369 17.46 10.40 18.15
C TYR A 369 17.06 10.84 16.73
N PRO A 370 18.02 11.23 15.87
CA PRO A 370 17.73 11.90 14.59
C PRO A 370 16.93 11.06 13.59
N PHE A 371 16.94 9.73 13.74
CA PHE A 371 16.26 8.79 12.84
C PHE A 371 15.12 8.01 13.50
N LYS A 372 14.66 8.42 14.69
CA LYS A 372 13.50 7.79 15.32
C LYS A 372 12.21 8.44 14.78
N PRO A 373 11.32 7.69 14.11
CA PRO A 373 10.15 8.27 13.46
C PRO A 373 9.26 9.09 14.40
N PHE A 374 9.13 8.71 15.67
CA PHE A 374 8.28 9.44 16.62
C PHE A 374 8.83 10.83 16.98
N VAL A 375 10.16 11.01 16.97
CA VAL A 375 10.79 12.33 17.12
C VAL A 375 10.56 13.18 15.87
N MET A 376 10.67 12.59 14.68
CA MET A 376 10.39 13.28 13.41
C MET A 376 8.93 13.74 13.31
N ILE A 377 7.96 12.89 13.71
CA ILE A 377 6.54 13.26 13.76
C ILE A 377 6.31 14.42 14.73
N THR A 378 6.99 14.38 15.88
CA THR A 378 6.91 15.44 16.90
C THR A 378 7.43 16.77 16.37
N GLU A 379 8.60 16.78 15.71
CA GLU A 379 9.17 17.97 15.08
C GLU A 379 8.27 18.51 13.96
N ALA A 380 7.82 17.63 13.07
CA ALA A 380 6.94 18.01 11.97
C ALA A 380 5.60 18.58 12.47
N GLY A 381 5.04 18.01 13.53
CA GLY A 381 3.82 18.50 14.18
C GLY A 381 3.99 19.89 14.82
N ASP A 382 5.10 20.14 15.51
CA ASP A 382 5.43 21.47 16.06
C ASP A 382 5.54 22.51 14.94
N LEU A 383 6.31 22.22 13.90
CA LEU A 383 6.47 23.09 12.72
C LEU A 383 5.13 23.35 12.03
N TYR A 384 4.30 22.33 11.87
CA TYR A 384 2.97 22.47 11.27
C TYR A 384 2.08 23.39 12.12
N SER A 385 2.09 23.25 13.45
CA SER A 385 1.30 24.10 14.36
C SER A 385 1.70 25.58 14.28
N LYS A 386 2.98 25.85 14.01
CA LYS A 386 3.55 27.19 13.79
C LYS A 386 3.38 27.72 12.37
N LYS A 387 2.69 26.98 11.51
CA LYS A 387 2.48 27.30 10.10
C LYS A 387 3.79 27.31 9.29
N GLU A 388 4.83 26.65 9.77
CA GLU A 388 6.08 26.41 9.03
C GLU A 388 5.93 25.22 8.08
N TYR A 389 4.87 25.24 7.27
CA TYR A 389 4.42 24.11 6.47
C TYR A 389 5.49 23.57 5.51
N LYS A 390 6.35 24.45 4.98
CA LYS A 390 7.47 24.04 4.11
C LYS A 390 8.45 23.13 4.83
N LYS A 391 8.82 23.47 6.07
CA LYS A 391 9.73 22.64 6.88
C LYS A 391 9.04 21.35 7.31
N ALA A 392 7.77 21.42 7.73
CA ALA A 392 6.98 20.23 8.07
C ALA A 392 6.86 19.26 6.88
N SER A 393 6.52 19.76 5.69
CA SER A 393 6.41 18.96 4.47
C SER A 393 7.72 18.22 4.14
N ALA A 394 8.88 18.88 4.29
CA ALA A 394 10.17 18.23 4.05
C ALA A 394 10.44 17.05 5.00
N ILE A 395 10.02 17.17 6.27
CA ILE A 395 10.14 16.06 7.23
C ILE A 395 9.16 14.95 6.86
N TYR A 396 7.90 15.25 6.54
CA TYR A 396 6.94 14.23 6.12
C TYR A 396 7.35 13.50 4.84
N THR A 397 7.91 14.21 3.85
CA THR A 397 8.53 13.58 2.67
C THR A 397 9.66 12.64 3.09
N THR A 398 10.57 13.10 3.97
CA THR A 398 11.67 12.27 4.46
C THR A 398 11.18 11.01 5.17
N MET A 399 10.11 11.13 5.95
CA MET A 399 9.48 10.01 6.65
C MET A 399 8.94 8.97 5.67
N TRP A 400 8.19 9.40 4.66
CA TRP A 400 7.69 8.53 3.61
C TRP A 400 8.83 7.87 2.83
N GLU A 401 9.79 8.68 2.38
CA GLU A 401 10.86 8.22 1.51
C GLU A 401 11.82 7.23 2.17
N ARG A 402 12.03 7.32 3.50
CA ARG A 402 13.03 6.51 4.21
C ARG A 402 12.46 5.39 5.06
N PHE A 403 11.28 5.59 5.64
CA PHE A 403 10.73 4.69 6.66
C PHE A 403 9.43 4.03 6.25
N ASP A 404 8.93 4.30 5.04
CA ASP A 404 7.68 3.73 4.52
C ASP A 404 6.49 3.97 5.46
N PHE A 405 6.41 5.17 6.06
CA PHE A 405 5.39 5.51 7.04
C PHE A 405 4.20 6.21 6.37
N PRO A 406 3.11 5.53 6.01
CA PRO A 406 2.14 6.10 5.09
C PRO A 406 1.30 7.23 5.69
N ALA A 407 1.13 7.26 7.01
CA ALA A 407 0.44 8.36 7.68
C ALA A 407 1.19 9.71 7.53
N SER A 408 2.49 9.71 7.22
CA SER A 408 3.18 10.95 6.85
C SER A 408 2.69 11.54 5.53
N LEU A 409 2.16 10.71 4.60
CA LEU A 409 1.59 11.19 3.33
C LEU A 409 0.33 12.02 3.56
N ASN A 410 -0.50 11.64 4.54
CA ASN A 410 -1.66 12.44 4.95
C ASN A 410 -1.24 13.86 5.35
N MET A 411 -0.29 13.95 6.29
CA MET A 411 0.20 15.23 6.78
C MET A 411 1.02 16.01 5.73
N LEU A 412 1.72 15.32 4.83
CA LEU A 412 2.37 15.91 3.66
C LEU A 412 1.34 16.58 2.75
N GLY A 413 0.22 15.90 2.46
CA GLY A 413 -0.89 16.43 1.68
C GLY A 413 -1.46 17.70 2.29
N TYR A 414 -1.77 17.68 3.59
CA TYR A 414 -2.24 18.87 4.31
C TYR A 414 -1.21 20.00 4.35
N ALA A 415 0.07 19.70 4.60
CA ALA A 415 1.12 20.71 4.60
C ALA A 415 1.25 21.41 3.25
N ASN A 416 1.22 20.65 2.15
CA ASN A 416 1.27 21.21 0.79
C ASN A 416 0.00 22.00 0.44
N MET A 417 -1.18 21.52 0.82
CA MET A 417 -2.44 22.25 0.62
C MET A 417 -2.41 23.60 1.36
N ARG A 418 -1.86 23.64 2.57
CA ARG A 418 -1.68 24.87 3.36
C ARG A 418 -0.60 25.81 2.80
N LEU A 419 0.37 25.29 2.05
CA LEU A 419 1.33 26.08 1.28
C LEU A 419 0.74 26.63 -0.02
N GLY A 420 -0.40 26.10 -0.47
CA GLY A 420 -0.97 26.38 -1.79
C GLY A 420 -0.37 25.57 -2.93
N ASP A 421 0.48 24.58 -2.64
CA ASP A 421 1.00 23.63 -3.63
C ASP A 421 -0.01 22.48 -3.83
N MET A 422 -1.07 22.78 -4.58
CA MET A 422 -2.19 21.85 -4.77
C MET A 422 -1.81 20.60 -5.56
N ASN A 423 -0.78 20.67 -6.40
CA ASN A 423 -0.28 19.53 -7.15
C ASN A 423 0.48 18.57 -6.22
N ALA A 424 1.38 19.09 -5.38
CA ALA A 424 2.08 18.26 -4.41
C ALA A 424 1.12 17.70 -3.34
N ALA A 425 0.08 18.45 -2.98
CA ALA A 425 -0.97 17.97 -2.07
C ALA A 425 -1.73 16.77 -2.67
N GLN A 426 -2.18 16.90 -3.91
CA GLN A 426 -2.85 15.82 -4.63
C GLN A 426 -1.98 14.57 -4.73
N GLN A 427 -0.72 14.71 -5.15
CA GLN A 427 0.19 13.57 -5.27
C GLN A 427 0.42 12.85 -3.93
N ALA A 428 0.46 13.59 -2.82
CA ALA A 428 0.60 13.00 -1.50
C ALA A 428 -0.65 12.23 -1.07
N PHE A 429 -1.85 12.76 -1.33
CA PHE A 429 -3.11 12.07 -1.03
C PHE A 429 -3.36 10.85 -1.94
N GLU A 430 -3.02 10.94 -3.22
CA GLU A 430 -3.07 9.79 -4.15
C GLU A 430 -2.13 8.67 -3.66
N GLN A 431 -0.89 9.00 -3.29
CA GLN A 431 0.03 8.03 -2.67
C GLN A 431 -0.50 7.50 -1.32
N TYR A 432 -1.19 8.33 -0.54
CA TYR A 432 -1.77 7.89 0.74
C TYR A 432 -2.86 6.83 0.53
N ILE A 433 -3.71 7.02 -0.49
CA ILE A 433 -4.73 6.03 -0.91
C ILE A 433 -4.03 4.74 -1.39
N ASP A 434 -3.04 4.85 -2.28
CA ASP A 434 -2.33 3.68 -2.82
C ASP A 434 -1.73 2.80 -1.73
N ASN A 435 -1.22 3.43 -0.67
CA ASN A 435 -0.53 2.73 0.41
C ASN A 435 -1.43 2.41 1.63
N ASN A 436 -2.70 2.83 1.65
CA ASN A 436 -3.65 2.51 2.73
C ASN A 436 -5.08 2.30 2.21
N ARG A 437 -5.22 1.66 1.05
CA ARG A 437 -6.51 1.48 0.34
C ARG A 437 -7.65 0.89 1.17
N MET A 438 -7.33 0.14 2.22
CA MET A 438 -8.30 -0.50 3.14
C MET A 438 -8.77 0.42 4.27
N HIS A 439 -8.34 1.69 4.27
CA HIS A 439 -8.68 2.68 5.30
C HIS A 439 -9.54 3.79 4.74
N PRO A 440 -10.55 4.25 5.51
CA PRO A 440 -11.42 5.36 5.11
C PRO A 440 -10.70 6.72 5.10
N ASN A 441 -9.72 6.93 5.99
CA ASN A 441 -9.04 8.22 6.18
C ASN A 441 -8.37 8.78 4.90
N PRO A 442 -7.67 7.98 4.07
CA PRO A 442 -7.19 8.44 2.76
C PRO A 442 -8.27 9.04 1.86
N TYR A 443 -9.45 8.42 1.79
CA TYR A 443 -10.56 8.89 0.96
C TYR A 443 -11.18 10.15 1.55
N ASP A 444 -11.36 10.22 2.87
CA ASP A 444 -11.85 11.43 3.55
C ASP A 444 -10.92 12.63 3.31
N SER A 445 -9.60 12.44 3.42
CA SER A 445 -8.62 13.50 3.19
C SER A 445 -8.58 13.97 1.72
N MET A 446 -8.81 13.05 0.77
CA MET A 446 -8.95 13.41 -0.64
C MET A 446 -10.27 14.15 -0.92
N GLY A 447 -11.34 13.82 -0.18
CA GLY A 447 -12.59 14.59 -0.17
C GLY A 447 -12.38 16.04 0.27
N GLU A 448 -11.64 16.26 1.37
CA GLU A 448 -11.27 17.60 1.83
C GLU A 448 -10.46 18.39 0.78
N TYR A 449 -9.53 17.71 0.09
CA TYR A 449 -8.77 18.30 -1.01
C TYR A 449 -9.68 18.79 -2.14
N TRP A 450 -10.60 17.93 -2.63
CA TRP A 450 -11.49 18.29 -3.73
C TRP A 450 -12.53 19.34 -3.33
N GLU A 451 -12.96 19.35 -2.08
CA GLU A 451 -13.81 20.41 -1.55
C GLU A 451 -13.07 21.76 -1.57
N ASN A 452 -11.79 21.78 -1.17
CA ASN A 452 -10.94 22.97 -1.26
C ASN A 452 -10.80 23.47 -2.71
N MET A 453 -10.68 22.53 -3.65
CA MET A 453 -10.65 22.79 -5.09
C MET A 453 -12.01 23.14 -5.71
N LYS A 454 -13.08 23.16 -4.90
CA LYS A 454 -14.48 23.42 -5.31
C LYS A 454 -15.04 22.42 -6.33
N GLN A 455 -14.46 21.22 -6.39
CA GLN A 455 -14.97 20.09 -7.17
C GLN A 455 -15.93 19.28 -6.28
N TYR A 456 -17.10 19.86 -6.02
CA TYR A 456 -18.01 19.34 -4.98
C TYR A 456 -18.55 17.92 -5.27
N GLN A 457 -18.74 17.54 -6.55
CA GLN A 457 -19.20 16.19 -6.86
C GLN A 457 -18.11 15.17 -6.53
N THR A 458 -16.89 15.42 -7.01
CA THR A 458 -15.73 14.58 -6.69
C THR A 458 -15.49 14.50 -5.18
N ALA A 459 -15.62 15.62 -4.45
CA ALA A 459 -15.50 15.63 -3.00
C ALA A 459 -16.59 14.77 -2.32
N TYR A 460 -17.85 14.87 -2.77
CA TYR A 460 -18.95 14.04 -2.32
C TYR A 460 -18.63 12.54 -2.51
N ASP A 461 -18.19 12.16 -3.70
CA ASP A 461 -17.90 10.77 -4.04
C ASP A 461 -16.81 10.20 -3.12
N TYR A 462 -15.74 10.95 -2.87
CA TYR A 462 -14.67 10.56 -1.94
C TYR A 462 -15.12 10.42 -0.49
N TYR A 463 -15.94 11.35 -0.01
CA TYR A 463 -16.49 11.27 1.34
C TYR A 463 -17.41 10.05 1.50
N MET A 464 -18.21 9.72 0.47
CA MET A 464 -19.05 8.52 0.48
C MET A 464 -18.21 7.24 0.42
N MET A 465 -17.13 7.20 -0.36
CA MET A 465 -16.18 6.08 -0.37
C MET A 465 -15.59 5.82 1.03
N ALA A 466 -15.21 6.87 1.76
CA ALA A 466 -14.72 6.75 3.13
C ALA A 466 -15.78 6.13 4.06
N TYR A 467 -17.03 6.61 3.96
CA TYR A 467 -18.14 6.12 4.79
C TYR A 467 -18.55 4.68 4.47
N GLU A 468 -18.59 4.30 3.19
CA GLU A 468 -18.91 2.95 2.73
C GLU A 468 -17.86 1.94 3.20
N GLN A 469 -16.59 2.36 3.26
CA GLN A 469 -15.50 1.52 3.75
C GLN A 469 -15.55 1.27 5.25
N ASP A 470 -15.89 2.30 6.04
CA ASP A 470 -16.13 2.16 7.48
C ASP A 470 -17.22 3.14 7.93
N SER A 471 -18.41 2.63 8.20
CA SER A 471 -19.56 3.44 8.60
C SER A 471 -19.36 4.22 9.92
N THR A 472 -18.28 3.95 10.68
CA THR A 472 -17.92 4.76 11.85
C THR A 472 -17.30 6.12 11.47
N PHE A 473 -16.88 6.32 10.22
CA PHE A 473 -16.53 7.63 9.65
C PHE A 473 -17.78 8.46 9.30
N SER A 474 -18.68 8.64 10.27
CA SER A 474 -19.92 9.40 10.06
C SER A 474 -19.67 10.86 9.65
N ILE A 475 -18.53 11.43 10.06
CA ILE A 475 -18.13 12.78 9.68
C ILE A 475 -17.98 12.94 8.16
N SER A 476 -17.50 11.92 7.46
CA SER A 476 -17.39 11.96 6.00
C SER A 476 -18.77 12.01 5.37
N LYS A 477 -19.73 11.22 5.87
CA LYS A 477 -21.12 11.29 5.43
C LYS A 477 -21.74 12.67 5.69
N GLU A 478 -21.56 13.24 6.88
CA GLU A 478 -22.06 14.58 7.21
C GLU A 478 -21.48 15.65 6.26
N ARG A 479 -20.18 15.54 5.92
CA ARG A 479 -19.52 16.41 4.94
C ARG A 479 -20.11 16.22 3.54
N ALA A 480 -20.35 14.98 3.10
CA ALA A 480 -20.98 14.68 1.83
C ALA A 480 -22.38 15.31 1.73
N GLU A 481 -23.24 15.08 2.73
CA GLU A 481 -24.60 15.62 2.80
C GLU A 481 -24.59 17.16 2.77
N ALA A 482 -23.62 17.80 3.45
CA ALA A 482 -23.45 19.26 3.42
C ALA A 482 -23.05 19.82 2.03
N LEU A 483 -22.58 18.98 1.11
CA LEU A 483 -22.29 19.37 -0.26
C LEU A 483 -23.51 19.30 -1.19
N GLU A 484 -24.58 18.57 -0.84
CA GLU A 484 -25.77 18.40 -1.69
C GLU A 484 -26.40 19.75 -2.09
N ASP A 485 -26.48 20.68 -1.13
CA ASP A 485 -26.95 22.06 -1.37
C ASP A 485 -26.09 22.84 -2.38
N LYS A 486 -24.79 22.52 -2.47
CA LYS A 486 -23.85 23.13 -3.43
C LYS A 486 -23.92 22.46 -4.80
N LEU A 487 -24.36 21.20 -4.88
CA LEU A 487 -24.56 20.45 -6.11
C LEU A 487 -25.84 20.88 -6.85
N ILE A 488 -26.92 21.17 -6.10
CA ILE A 488 -28.23 21.60 -6.65
C ILE A 488 -28.19 23.02 -7.25
N ARG A 489 -27.18 23.84 -6.90
CA ARG A 489 -27.05 25.25 -7.36
C ARG A 489 -26.20 25.43 -8.62
N LYS A 490 -25.80 24.36 -9.31
CA LYS A 490 -25.21 24.37 -10.64
C LYS A 490 -26.27 24.04 -11.69
#